data_AF-A0A5C6AV72-F1
#
_entry.id   AF-A0A5C6AV72-F1
#
_cell.length_a   1.000
_cell.length_b   1.000
_cell.length_c   1.000
_cell.angle_alpha   90.00
_cell.angle_beta   90.00
_cell.angle_gamma   90.00
#
_symmetry.space_group_name_H-M   'P 1'
#
loop_
_entity.id
_entity.type
_entity.pdbx_description
1 polymer ?
#
loop_
_entity_poly.entity_id
_entity_poly.type
_entity_poly.pdbx_seq_one_letter_code
_entity_poly.pdbx_strand_id
1 'polypeptide(L)'
;MKSALFFACILAVASPVYAQVSDLPQVETAAVESSDAADVIEVTVPSVDGKVAWREVARMIAESMTLDEESVERMLPKGELNLNSPLVGIVLTGINLASKEAIKLDRVTTDEGEQALRVRCRRGLIRAAAPVESIACTCDWDSDLLQRSTTKPILILLHGYQGAATSWVEFREHVRALGYGTATIAYSFDQPIAAAAQEIALATQKELTERNVASAKIVLIGHSMGGLVAREWTENPDLPGKSIIGLITLGSPHAGSNWATMPPMSDLFTGHEFNSQDLSEILLHQSSSQGLKDLVPESEFLKQLAARPRRPDVAYTAIIGNQSPLEEADVVVLRGTLRTFDREGSLMRLIRPRIRPLMSSFDELSNGKGDGMVACKNASIPGCEDCVMIPVTHLEMVRRTPRFPADQPHPVWEVIVERLEKISL
;
A
#
# COMPACT_ATOMS: atom_id res chain seq x y z
N MET A 1 -6.73 -6.41 7.61
CA MET A 1 -5.60 -7.33 7.88
C MET A 1 -4.67 -7.52 6.68
N LYS A 2 -5.11 -8.08 5.55
CA LYS A 2 -4.21 -8.46 4.43
C LYS A 2 -3.22 -7.36 3.97
N SER A 3 -3.65 -6.11 3.83
CA SER A 3 -2.76 -5.00 3.42
C SER A 3 -1.72 -4.58 4.47
N ALA A 4 -2.03 -4.73 5.76
CA ALA A 4 -1.05 -4.53 6.84
C ALA A 4 -0.05 -5.69 6.89
N LEU A 5 -0.51 -6.92 6.58
CA LEU A 5 0.36 -8.10 6.45
C LEU A 5 1.35 -7.95 5.28
N PHE A 6 0.94 -7.35 4.16
CA PHE A 6 1.83 -7.08 3.02
C PHE A 6 2.95 -6.10 3.39
N PHE A 7 2.61 -4.97 4.04
CA PHE A 7 3.59 -4.02 4.59
C PHE A 7 4.51 -4.66 5.64
N ALA A 8 3.97 -5.52 6.49
CA ALA A 8 4.73 -6.24 7.50
C ALA A 8 5.80 -7.16 6.91
N CYS A 9 5.44 -7.93 5.90
CA CYS A 9 6.37 -8.80 5.19
C CYS A 9 7.48 -7.99 4.49
N ILE A 10 7.14 -6.85 3.91
CA ILE A 10 8.07 -5.91 3.26
C ILE A 10 9.17 -5.41 4.23
N LEU A 11 8.84 -5.25 5.51
CA LEU A 11 9.74 -4.82 6.58
C LEU A 11 10.46 -5.98 7.29
N ALA A 12 10.07 -7.22 7.04
CA ALA A 12 10.52 -8.42 7.75
C ALA A 12 11.95 -8.89 7.40
N VAL A 13 12.82 -7.98 6.99
CA VAL A 13 14.21 -8.29 6.63
C VAL A 13 15.19 -7.44 7.46
N ALA A 14 14.83 -7.24 8.74
CA ALA A 14 15.51 -6.51 9.82
C ALA A 14 16.33 -7.40 10.80
N SER A 15 17.27 -6.80 11.54
CA SER A 15 18.64 -7.32 11.75
C SER A 15 18.98 -7.95 13.12
N PRO A 16 20.17 -8.60 13.23
CA PRO A 16 20.45 -9.53 14.31
C PRO A 16 21.30 -8.98 15.48
N VAL A 17 21.04 -9.56 16.66
CA VAL A 17 21.94 -9.75 17.82
C VAL A 17 22.49 -8.51 18.55
N TYR A 18 22.13 -8.43 19.83
CA TYR A 18 23.09 -8.10 20.89
C TYR A 18 22.92 -9.05 22.08
N ALA A 19 24.00 -9.73 22.45
CA ALA A 19 24.23 -10.31 23.77
C ALA A 19 25.72 -10.14 24.07
N GLN A 20 26.06 -9.80 25.32
CA GLN A 20 27.38 -9.39 25.81
C GLN A 20 27.84 -7.95 25.51
N VAL A 21 27.12 -6.98 26.10
CA VAL A 21 27.76 -5.91 26.88
C VAL A 21 27.02 -5.84 28.22
N SER A 22 27.73 -6.05 29.32
CA SER A 22 27.25 -5.76 30.67
C SER A 22 27.46 -4.27 30.99
N ASP A 23 26.62 -3.73 31.88
CA ASP A 23 26.67 -2.39 32.48
C ASP A 23 26.35 -1.17 31.58
N LEU A 24 25.04 -0.87 31.45
CA LEU A 24 24.51 0.50 31.39
C LEU A 24 23.18 0.58 32.19
N PRO A 25 22.80 1.77 32.72
CA PRO A 25 21.99 1.85 33.93
C PRO A 25 20.48 1.62 33.73
N GLN A 26 19.81 1.19 34.80
CA GLN A 26 18.35 1.15 34.88
C GLN A 26 17.78 2.58 34.71
N VAL A 27 16.93 2.75 33.71
CA VAL A 27 16.06 3.93 33.58
C VAL A 27 14.67 3.50 34.04
N GLU A 28 14.16 4.12 35.10
CA GLU A 28 12.79 3.91 35.57
C GLU A 28 11.81 4.38 34.49
N THR A 29 11.01 3.45 33.96
CA THR A 29 9.90 3.78 33.07
C THR A 29 8.77 4.40 33.89
N ALA A 30 8.68 5.73 33.88
CA ALA A 30 7.54 6.44 34.43
C ALA A 30 6.25 6.01 33.71
N ALA A 31 5.30 5.46 34.48
CA ALA A 31 4.00 5.08 33.96
C ALA A 31 3.19 6.33 33.59
N VAL A 32 2.76 6.42 32.33
CA VAL A 32 1.70 7.33 31.90
C VAL A 32 0.44 6.50 31.75
N GLU A 33 -0.46 6.60 32.72
CA GLU A 33 -1.81 6.04 32.60
C GLU A 33 -2.61 6.85 31.58
N SER A 34 -3.12 6.20 30.53
CA SER A 34 -4.17 6.74 29.68
C SER A 34 -5.21 5.66 29.37
N SER A 35 -6.47 6.09 29.35
CA SER A 35 -7.66 5.23 29.36
C SER A 35 -7.96 4.57 28.01
N ASP A 36 -7.94 3.23 27.96
CA ASP A 36 -9.04 2.39 27.41
C ASP A 36 -8.66 0.90 27.36
N ALA A 37 -8.61 0.25 28.53
CA ALA A 37 -8.34 -1.19 28.63
C ALA A 37 -9.49 -2.10 28.12
N ALA A 38 -10.65 -1.53 27.76
CA ALA A 38 -11.88 -2.27 27.47
C ALA A 38 -12.10 -2.65 25.98
N ASP A 39 -11.37 -2.02 25.05
CA ASP A 39 -11.52 -2.25 23.60
C ASP A 39 -10.47 -3.21 23.01
N VAL A 40 -9.59 -3.75 23.85
CA VAL A 40 -8.48 -4.62 23.44
C VAL A 40 -8.76 -6.07 23.81
N ILE A 41 -8.63 -6.96 22.83
CA ILE A 41 -8.58 -8.41 23.01
C ILE A 41 -7.12 -8.82 23.15
N GLU A 42 -6.84 -9.80 24.00
CA GLU A 42 -5.56 -10.51 24.03
C GLU A 42 -5.82 -12.02 24.15
N VAL A 43 -5.21 -12.80 23.25
CA VAL A 43 -5.17 -14.27 23.30
C VAL A 43 -3.72 -14.73 23.25
N THR A 44 -3.38 -15.82 23.94
CA THR A 44 -2.03 -16.41 23.89
C THR A 44 -2.15 -17.85 23.43
N VAL A 45 -1.62 -18.14 22.25
CA VAL A 45 -1.75 -19.43 21.56
C VAL A 45 -0.47 -20.24 21.78
N PRO A 46 -0.49 -21.33 22.57
CA PRO A 46 0.69 -22.16 22.78
C PRO A 46 1.15 -22.82 21.48
N SER A 47 2.43 -23.14 21.39
CA SER A 47 3.02 -23.79 20.22
C SER A 47 3.23 -25.28 20.44
N VAL A 48 2.91 -26.08 19.43
CA VAL A 48 3.20 -27.51 19.38
C VAL A 48 4.44 -27.71 18.52
N ASP A 49 5.48 -28.36 19.06
CA ASP A 49 6.81 -28.49 18.44
C ASP A 49 7.42 -27.14 17.98
N GLY A 50 7.08 -26.05 18.69
CA GLY A 50 7.49 -24.69 18.33
C GLY A 50 6.76 -24.11 17.12
N LYS A 51 5.62 -24.66 16.72
CA LYS A 51 4.74 -24.12 15.68
C LYS A 51 3.37 -23.74 16.22
N VAL A 52 2.77 -22.70 15.65
CA VAL A 52 1.39 -22.26 15.95
C VAL A 52 0.57 -22.34 14.66
N ALA A 53 -0.47 -23.16 14.64
CA ALA A 53 -1.40 -23.23 13.51
C ALA A 53 -2.24 -21.94 13.43
N TRP A 54 -2.35 -21.33 12.25
CA TRP A 54 -3.17 -20.11 12.10
C TRP A 54 -4.66 -20.35 12.35
N ARG A 55 -5.13 -21.58 12.15
CA ARG A 55 -6.48 -22.01 12.55
C ARG A 55 -6.68 -21.95 14.07
N GLU A 56 -5.67 -22.29 14.86
CA GLU A 56 -5.75 -22.21 16.32
C GLU A 56 -5.77 -20.74 16.79
N VAL A 57 -5.00 -19.87 16.12
CA VAL A 57 -5.12 -18.42 16.30
C VAL A 57 -6.53 -17.92 15.94
N ALA A 58 -7.11 -18.42 14.85
CA ALA A 58 -8.48 -18.08 14.45
C ALA A 58 -9.52 -18.50 15.49
N ARG A 59 -9.44 -19.75 15.96
CA ARG A 59 -10.31 -20.32 17.00
C ARG A 59 -10.26 -19.49 18.28
N MET A 60 -9.07 -19.22 18.82
CA MET A 60 -8.93 -18.45 20.06
C MET A 60 -9.42 -17.00 19.92
N ILE A 61 -9.17 -16.34 18.78
CA ILE A 61 -9.74 -15.01 18.50
C ILE A 61 -11.27 -15.07 18.43
N ALA A 62 -11.84 -16.05 17.70
CA ALA A 62 -13.27 -16.21 17.56
C ALA A 62 -13.97 -16.46 18.90
N GLU A 63 -13.42 -17.36 19.73
CA GLU A 63 -13.89 -17.63 21.09
C GLU A 63 -13.84 -16.38 21.98
N SER A 64 -12.74 -15.61 21.94
CA SER A 64 -12.58 -14.39 22.74
C SER A 64 -13.54 -13.24 22.38
N MET A 65 -14.19 -13.32 21.23
CA MET A 65 -15.09 -12.31 20.68
C MET A 65 -16.54 -12.79 20.46
N THR A 66 -16.82 -14.08 20.68
CA THR A 66 -18.08 -14.74 20.30
C THR A 66 -18.39 -14.58 18.79
N LEU A 67 -17.38 -14.79 17.94
CA LEU A 67 -17.49 -14.77 16.48
C LEU A 67 -17.53 -16.19 15.89
N ASP A 68 -17.93 -16.28 14.62
CA ASP A 68 -17.84 -17.51 13.82
C ASP A 68 -16.38 -17.87 13.48
N GLU A 69 -15.92 -19.05 13.91
CA GLU A 69 -14.53 -19.52 13.71
C GLU A 69 -14.16 -19.56 12.22
N GLU A 70 -15.03 -20.11 11.37
CA GLU A 70 -14.74 -20.29 9.94
C GLU A 70 -14.55 -18.95 9.23
N SER A 71 -15.33 -17.94 9.60
CA SER A 71 -15.19 -16.57 9.12
C SER A 71 -13.88 -15.91 9.56
N VAL A 72 -13.43 -16.15 10.80
CA VAL A 72 -12.13 -15.64 11.29
C VAL A 72 -10.95 -16.39 10.65
N GLU A 73 -11.07 -17.71 10.42
CA GLU A 73 -10.03 -18.51 9.75
C GLU A 73 -9.79 -18.02 8.32
N ARG A 74 -10.85 -17.70 7.56
CA ARG A 74 -10.77 -17.10 6.21
C ARG A 74 -10.08 -15.71 6.19
N MET A 75 -10.00 -15.02 7.33
CA MET A 75 -9.32 -13.71 7.45
C MET A 75 -7.81 -13.82 7.69
N LEU A 76 -7.34 -14.99 8.14
CA LEU A 76 -5.95 -15.27 8.51
C LEU A 76 -5.20 -16.04 7.41
N PRO A 77 -3.86 -16.14 7.48
CA PRO A 77 -3.09 -17.04 6.63
C PRO A 77 -3.48 -18.51 6.86
N LYS A 78 -3.20 -19.38 5.90
CA LYS A 78 -3.30 -20.84 6.08
C LYS A 78 -1.94 -21.41 6.52
N GLY A 79 -1.96 -22.58 7.15
CA GLY A 79 -0.77 -23.31 7.57
C GLY A 79 -0.28 -22.95 8.97
N GLU A 80 1.02 -23.10 9.20
CA GLU A 80 1.64 -23.06 10.53
C GLU A 80 2.76 -22.02 10.61
N LEU A 81 2.74 -21.21 11.67
CA LEU A 81 3.78 -20.25 12.01
C LEU A 81 4.84 -20.92 12.91
N ASN A 82 6.03 -21.18 12.38
CA ASN A 82 7.13 -21.77 13.15
C ASN A 82 7.82 -20.71 14.05
N LEU A 83 7.52 -20.71 15.35
CA LEU A 83 8.10 -19.81 16.36
C LEU A 83 9.59 -20.01 16.63
N ASN A 84 10.14 -21.18 16.26
CA ASN A 84 11.58 -21.47 16.29
C ASN A 84 12.31 -20.94 15.05
N SER A 85 11.60 -20.55 13.98
CA SER A 85 12.22 -19.96 12.80
C SER A 85 12.76 -18.56 13.12
N PRO A 86 14.03 -18.24 12.82
CA PRO A 86 14.57 -16.89 13.03
C PRO A 86 13.88 -15.82 12.17
N LEU A 87 13.16 -16.21 11.10
CA LEU A 87 12.35 -15.31 10.28
C LEU A 87 11.08 -14.83 11.01
N VAL A 88 10.57 -15.62 11.98
CA VAL A 88 9.26 -15.38 12.60
C VAL A 88 9.22 -14.06 13.36
N GLY A 89 10.27 -13.74 14.12
CA GLY A 89 10.33 -12.52 14.94
C GLY A 89 10.36 -11.26 14.09
N ILE A 90 10.88 -11.34 12.86
CA ILE A 90 10.92 -10.22 11.92
C ILE A 90 9.54 -10.02 11.28
N VAL A 91 8.80 -11.10 11.01
CA VAL A 91 7.39 -11.04 10.58
C VAL A 91 6.50 -10.46 11.67
N LEU A 92 6.62 -10.92 12.92
CA LEU A 92 5.83 -10.39 14.04
C LEU A 92 6.11 -8.89 14.25
N THR A 93 7.38 -8.50 14.26
CA THR A 93 7.79 -7.08 14.37
C THR A 93 7.25 -6.23 13.22
N GLY A 94 7.31 -6.74 11.98
CA GLY A 94 6.72 -6.07 10.82
C GLY A 94 5.20 -5.86 10.97
N ILE A 95 4.47 -6.85 11.49
CA ILE A 95 3.02 -6.77 11.72
C ILE A 95 2.72 -5.70 12.78
N ASN A 96 3.50 -5.66 13.85
CA ASN A 96 3.36 -4.68 14.93
C ASN A 96 3.62 -3.24 14.47
N LEU A 97 4.61 -3.05 13.59
CA LEU A 97 4.96 -1.74 13.05
C LEU A 97 3.94 -1.25 12.01
N ALA A 98 3.48 -2.14 11.13
CA ALA A 98 2.45 -1.82 10.13
C ALA A 98 1.06 -1.54 10.74
N SER A 99 0.79 -2.07 11.94
CA SER A 99 -0.52 -1.94 12.60
C SER A 99 -0.67 -0.68 13.46
N LYS A 100 0.43 -0.05 13.92
CA LYS A 100 0.41 1.12 14.81
C LYS A 100 -0.56 0.94 16.00
N GLU A 101 -0.32 -0.10 16.81
CA GLU A 101 -1.14 -0.53 17.96
C GLU A 101 -2.49 -1.19 17.65
N ALA A 102 -2.90 -1.27 16.38
CA ALA A 102 -4.14 -1.93 15.99
C ALA A 102 -4.10 -3.45 16.28
N ILE A 103 -2.97 -4.10 15.96
CA ILE A 103 -2.71 -5.53 16.18
C ILE A 103 -1.26 -5.70 16.64
N LYS A 104 -1.04 -6.34 17.79
CA LYS A 104 0.29 -6.68 18.29
C LYS A 104 0.43 -8.20 18.43
N LEU A 105 1.43 -8.75 17.78
CA LEU A 105 1.86 -10.15 17.85
C LEU A 105 3.20 -10.21 18.57
N ASP A 106 3.25 -10.88 19.71
CA ASP A 106 4.48 -11.07 20.48
C ASP A 106 4.74 -12.59 20.62
N ARG A 107 5.99 -13.03 20.43
CA ARG A 107 6.39 -14.37 20.88
C ARG A 107 6.62 -14.29 22.39
N VAL A 108 5.93 -15.12 23.15
CA VAL A 108 6.00 -15.17 24.61
C VAL A 108 6.33 -16.58 25.07
N THR A 109 6.75 -16.71 26.33
CA THR A 109 6.88 -18.02 26.99
C THR A 109 5.72 -18.12 27.99
N THR A 110 5.01 -19.24 28.01
CA THR A 110 3.93 -19.50 28.97
C THR A 110 4.51 -19.74 30.37
N ASP A 111 3.66 -19.69 31.40
CA ASP A 111 4.08 -20.02 32.78
C ASP A 111 4.57 -21.48 32.92
N GLU A 112 4.19 -22.34 31.97
CA GLU A 112 4.62 -23.75 31.84
C GLU A 112 5.94 -23.91 31.06
N GLY A 113 6.53 -22.82 30.57
CA GLY A 113 7.82 -22.80 29.88
C GLY A 113 7.76 -23.00 28.35
N GLU A 114 6.57 -23.14 27.78
CA GLU A 114 6.38 -23.36 26.34
C GLU A 114 6.45 -22.06 25.54
N GLN A 115 6.92 -22.10 24.29
CA GLN A 115 6.79 -20.96 23.38
C GLN A 115 5.32 -20.79 22.95
N ALA A 116 4.87 -19.54 22.85
CA ALA A 116 3.51 -19.20 22.43
C ALA A 116 3.49 -17.91 21.58
N LEU A 117 2.44 -17.77 20.78
CA LEU A 117 2.12 -16.53 20.06
C LEU A 117 1.03 -15.77 20.83
N ARG A 118 1.39 -14.65 21.43
CA ARG A 118 0.43 -13.68 21.98
C ARG A 118 -0.09 -12.80 20.86
N VAL A 119 -1.40 -12.73 20.70
CA VAL A 119 -2.10 -11.86 19.75
C VAL A 119 -2.97 -10.90 20.53
N ARG A 120 -2.71 -9.60 20.38
CA ARG A 120 -3.48 -8.50 20.93
C ARG A 120 -4.08 -7.69 19.80
N CYS A 121 -5.36 -7.33 19.84
CA CYS A 121 -5.99 -6.52 18.79
C CYS A 121 -7.13 -5.65 19.33
N ARG A 122 -7.38 -4.50 18.71
CA ARG A 122 -8.56 -3.68 19.04
C ARG A 122 -9.83 -4.28 18.41
N ARG A 123 -10.93 -4.38 19.17
CA ARG A 123 -12.19 -5.04 18.74
C ARG A 123 -12.73 -4.49 17.43
N GLY A 124 -12.63 -3.18 17.21
CA GLY A 124 -13.12 -2.51 16.00
C GLY A 124 -12.46 -2.92 14.67
N LEU A 125 -11.33 -3.65 14.69
CA LEU A 125 -10.61 -4.05 13.48
C LEU A 125 -11.12 -5.35 12.86
N ILE A 126 -11.72 -6.23 13.67
CA ILE A 126 -12.29 -7.50 13.21
C ILE A 126 -13.75 -7.23 12.81
N ARG A 127 -13.90 -6.38 11.78
CA ARG A 127 -15.10 -6.42 10.95
C ARG A 127 -14.91 -7.54 9.94
N ALA A 128 -15.92 -8.41 9.83
CA ALA A 128 -15.91 -9.58 8.95
C ALA A 128 -15.39 -9.18 7.56
N ALA A 129 -14.26 -9.77 7.15
CA ALA A 129 -13.81 -9.57 5.79
C ALA A 129 -14.77 -10.31 4.87
N ALA A 130 -15.58 -9.56 4.12
CA ALA A 130 -16.24 -10.11 2.96
C ALA A 130 -15.18 -10.79 2.06
N PRO A 131 -15.50 -11.91 1.40
CA PRO A 131 -14.63 -12.45 0.36
C PRO A 131 -14.32 -11.33 -0.64
N VAL A 132 -13.06 -11.25 -1.07
CA VAL A 132 -12.68 -10.36 -2.18
C VAL A 132 -13.17 -11.03 -3.46
N GLU A 133 -14.46 -10.87 -3.72
CA GLU A 133 -15.01 -11.04 -5.07
C GLU A 133 -14.34 -10.01 -5.99
N SER A 134 -14.32 -10.32 -7.28
CA SER A 134 -13.87 -9.41 -8.33
C SER A 134 -14.61 -8.07 -8.20
N ILE A 135 -13.92 -7.04 -7.70
CA ILE A 135 -14.47 -5.68 -7.62
C ILE A 135 -14.66 -5.17 -9.05
N ALA A 136 -15.88 -5.31 -9.56
CA ALA A 136 -16.31 -4.64 -10.79
C ALA A 136 -16.11 -3.13 -10.63
N CYS A 137 -15.67 -2.45 -11.68
CA CYS A 137 -15.50 -1.00 -11.65
C CYS A 137 -16.79 -0.29 -11.23
N THR A 138 -16.79 0.27 -10.02
CA THR A 138 -17.91 1.00 -9.43
C THR A 138 -17.52 2.46 -9.24
N CYS A 139 -18.44 3.34 -9.60
CA CYS A 139 -18.18 4.77 -9.67
C CYS A 139 -19.15 5.51 -8.76
N ASP A 140 -18.64 6.13 -7.70
CA ASP A 140 -19.42 7.02 -6.83
C ASP A 140 -19.23 8.46 -7.35
N TRP A 141 -20.28 8.96 -7.98
CA TRP A 141 -20.37 10.27 -8.62
C TRP A 141 -21.23 11.23 -7.80
N ASP A 142 -20.87 12.51 -7.75
CA ASP A 142 -21.75 13.52 -7.15
C ASP A 142 -23.09 13.62 -7.90
N SER A 143 -24.17 13.94 -7.18
CA SER A 143 -25.52 14.09 -7.76
C SER A 143 -25.72 15.42 -8.48
N ASP A 144 -24.94 16.44 -8.15
CA ASP A 144 -25.01 17.81 -8.67
C ASP A 144 -23.92 18.12 -9.73
N LEU A 145 -23.30 17.09 -10.32
CA LEU A 145 -22.24 17.23 -11.32
C LEU A 145 -22.60 18.15 -12.48
N LEU A 146 -23.83 18.06 -13.01
CA LEU A 146 -24.28 18.92 -14.11
C LEU A 146 -24.19 20.41 -13.77
N GLN A 147 -24.43 20.79 -12.51
CA GLN A 147 -24.30 22.16 -12.07
C GLN A 147 -22.81 22.54 -11.91
N ARG A 148 -22.03 21.70 -11.23
CA ARG A 148 -20.61 21.96 -10.93
C ARG A 148 -19.73 22.01 -12.19
N SER A 149 -19.99 21.14 -13.17
CA SER A 149 -19.23 21.04 -14.41
C SER A 149 -19.35 22.25 -15.34
N THR A 150 -20.29 23.17 -15.07
CA THR A 150 -20.44 24.41 -15.86
C THR A 150 -19.34 25.43 -15.59
N THR A 151 -18.72 25.40 -14.40
CA THR A 151 -17.73 26.41 -13.97
C THR A 151 -16.37 25.81 -13.61
N LYS A 152 -16.30 24.52 -13.29
CA LYS A 152 -15.07 23.81 -12.90
C LYS A 152 -14.99 22.43 -13.55
N PRO A 153 -13.79 21.88 -13.79
CA PRO A 153 -13.65 20.51 -14.26
C PRO A 153 -14.17 19.50 -13.23
N ILE A 154 -14.59 18.33 -13.71
CA ILE A 154 -14.91 17.18 -12.86
C ILE A 154 -13.60 16.50 -12.45
N LEU A 155 -13.46 16.19 -11.17
CA LEU A 155 -12.28 15.52 -10.61
C LEU A 155 -12.56 14.01 -10.47
N ILE A 156 -11.73 13.18 -11.09
CA ILE A 156 -11.85 11.71 -11.00
C ILE A 156 -10.69 11.17 -10.17
N LEU A 157 -11.01 10.49 -9.07
CA LEU A 157 -10.09 10.10 -8.02
C LEU A 157 -9.83 8.58 -8.07
N LEU A 158 -8.57 8.19 -8.28
CA LEU A 158 -8.15 6.79 -8.53
C LEU A 158 -7.17 6.30 -7.45
N HIS A 159 -7.49 5.18 -6.80
CA HIS A 159 -6.75 4.66 -5.64
C HIS A 159 -5.54 3.78 -6.01
N GLY A 160 -4.60 3.63 -5.07
CA GLY A 160 -3.44 2.74 -5.24
C GLY A 160 -3.75 1.24 -5.21
N TYR A 161 -2.68 0.45 -5.36
CA TYR A 161 -2.68 -1.00 -5.13
C TYR A 161 -3.10 -1.33 -3.69
N GLN A 162 -4.02 -2.29 -3.51
CA GLN A 162 -4.70 -2.58 -2.22
C GLN A 162 -5.36 -1.35 -1.56
N GLY A 163 -5.58 -0.27 -2.31
CA GLY A 163 -6.35 0.89 -1.92
C GLY A 163 -7.86 0.65 -2.04
N ALA A 164 -8.62 1.68 -1.68
CA ALA A 164 -10.07 1.71 -1.86
C ALA A 164 -10.51 3.15 -2.11
N ALA A 165 -11.63 3.33 -2.83
CA ALA A 165 -12.25 4.64 -3.08
C ALA A 165 -12.50 5.46 -1.80
N THR A 166 -12.75 4.79 -0.67
CA THR A 166 -12.90 5.42 0.66
C THR A 166 -11.66 6.16 1.15
N SER A 167 -10.47 5.92 0.58
CA SER A 167 -9.25 6.68 0.91
C SER A 167 -9.31 8.14 0.44
N TRP A 168 -10.32 8.50 -0.37
CA TRP A 168 -10.52 9.85 -0.88
C TRP A 168 -11.59 10.66 -0.16
N VAL A 169 -12.31 10.11 0.83
CA VAL A 169 -13.50 10.75 1.45
C VAL A 169 -13.21 12.18 1.92
N GLU A 170 -12.19 12.36 2.77
CA GLU A 170 -11.85 13.68 3.34
C GLU A 170 -11.39 14.69 2.27
N PHE A 171 -10.59 14.24 1.29
CA PHE A 171 -10.15 15.08 0.18
C PHE A 171 -11.33 15.48 -0.73
N ARG A 172 -12.25 14.55 -0.99
CA ARG A 172 -13.45 14.76 -1.79
C ARG A 172 -14.37 15.79 -1.13
N GLU A 173 -14.57 15.71 0.19
CA GLU A 173 -15.29 16.72 0.98
C GLU A 173 -14.63 18.09 0.86
N HIS A 174 -13.30 18.17 1.00
CA HIS A 174 -12.53 19.40 0.87
C HIS A 174 -12.72 20.07 -0.50
N VAL A 175 -12.54 19.36 -1.62
CA VAL A 175 -12.68 19.96 -2.96
C VAL A 175 -14.14 20.21 -3.36
N ARG A 176 -15.11 19.44 -2.84
CA ARG A 176 -16.54 19.74 -2.99
C ARG A 176 -16.93 21.06 -2.33
N ALA A 177 -16.35 21.40 -1.18
CA ALA A 177 -16.55 22.69 -0.53
C ALA A 177 -15.98 23.85 -1.37
N LEU A 178 -14.94 23.61 -2.17
CA LEU A 178 -14.40 24.53 -3.16
C LEU A 178 -15.17 24.55 -4.50
N GLY A 179 -16.34 23.88 -4.57
CA GLY A 179 -17.23 23.87 -5.72
C GLY A 179 -16.89 22.87 -6.82
N TYR A 180 -15.83 22.07 -6.70
CA TYR A 180 -15.53 21.02 -7.69
C TYR A 180 -16.58 19.90 -7.62
N GLY A 181 -16.90 19.34 -8.79
CA GLY A 181 -17.66 18.09 -8.91
C GLY A 181 -16.71 16.91 -8.95
N THR A 182 -17.07 15.80 -8.29
CA THR A 182 -16.14 14.69 -8.05
C THR A 182 -16.72 13.32 -8.38
N ALA A 183 -15.81 12.39 -8.67
CA ALA A 183 -16.06 10.97 -8.81
C ALA A 183 -14.94 10.18 -8.12
N THR A 184 -15.29 9.19 -7.30
CA THR A 184 -14.34 8.20 -6.77
C THR A 184 -14.60 6.86 -7.42
N ILE A 185 -13.58 6.28 -8.06
CA ILE A 185 -13.70 5.00 -8.74
C ILE A 185 -13.06 3.90 -7.89
N ALA A 186 -13.79 2.82 -7.64
CA ALA A 186 -13.27 1.59 -7.06
C ALA A 186 -13.12 0.54 -8.16
N TYR A 187 -11.95 -0.09 -8.25
CA TYR A 187 -11.61 -1.04 -9.30
C TYR A 187 -10.62 -2.10 -8.79
N SER A 188 -10.55 -3.24 -9.47
CA SER A 188 -9.60 -4.30 -9.14
C SER A 188 -8.15 -3.85 -9.32
N PHE A 189 -7.33 -4.00 -8.28
CA PHE A 189 -5.88 -3.76 -8.34
C PHE A 189 -5.08 -5.00 -8.76
N ASP A 190 -5.74 -6.15 -8.95
CA ASP A 190 -5.09 -7.42 -9.27
C ASP A 190 -5.01 -7.71 -10.79
N GLN A 191 -5.73 -6.93 -11.60
CA GLN A 191 -5.71 -6.98 -13.07
C GLN A 191 -4.61 -6.08 -13.68
N PRO A 192 -4.26 -6.22 -14.98
CA PRO A 192 -3.32 -5.31 -15.64
C PRO A 192 -3.74 -3.85 -15.52
N ILE A 193 -2.78 -2.94 -15.37
CA ILE A 193 -3.03 -1.49 -15.24
C ILE A 193 -3.71 -0.96 -16.51
N ALA A 194 -3.33 -1.47 -17.69
CA ALA A 194 -3.98 -1.15 -18.96
C ALA A 194 -5.45 -1.61 -19.04
N ALA A 195 -5.78 -2.78 -18.50
CA ALA A 195 -7.15 -3.27 -18.45
C ALA A 195 -8.02 -2.43 -17.50
N ALA A 196 -7.49 -2.10 -16.32
CA ALA A 196 -8.16 -1.20 -15.38
C ALA A 196 -8.42 0.18 -16.00
N ALA A 197 -7.43 0.77 -16.67
CA ALA A 197 -7.59 2.06 -17.36
C ALA A 197 -8.68 2.02 -18.44
N GLN A 198 -8.74 0.93 -19.23
CA GLN A 198 -9.79 0.74 -20.24
C GLN A 198 -11.18 0.61 -19.61
N GLU A 199 -11.33 -0.21 -18.57
CA GLU A 199 -12.59 -0.41 -17.84
C GLU A 199 -13.14 0.91 -17.28
N ILE A 200 -12.27 1.67 -16.59
CA ILE A 200 -12.59 2.96 -15.96
C ILE A 200 -12.93 4.03 -17.00
N ALA A 201 -12.20 4.07 -18.12
CA ALA A 201 -12.45 5.02 -19.20
C ALA A 201 -13.82 4.82 -19.85
N LEU A 202 -14.19 3.57 -20.12
CA LEU A 202 -15.48 3.22 -20.70
C LEU A 202 -16.64 3.43 -19.71
N ALA A 203 -16.48 3.01 -18.46
CA ALA A 203 -17.45 3.25 -17.39
C ALA A 203 -17.70 4.76 -17.18
N THR A 204 -16.63 5.56 -17.17
CA THR A 204 -16.72 7.01 -17.08
C THR A 204 -17.43 7.62 -18.28
N GLN A 205 -17.05 7.27 -19.51
CA GLN A 205 -17.68 7.85 -20.70
C GLN A 205 -19.19 7.59 -20.74
N LYS A 206 -19.61 6.39 -20.31
CA LYS A 206 -21.02 6.04 -20.13
C LYS A 206 -21.71 6.96 -19.12
N GLU A 207 -21.19 7.03 -17.88
CA GLU A 207 -21.78 7.82 -16.80
C GLU A 207 -21.86 9.32 -17.14
N LEU A 208 -20.83 9.90 -17.77
CA LEU A 208 -20.85 11.29 -18.21
C LEU A 208 -21.92 11.54 -19.28
N THR A 209 -22.18 10.56 -20.14
CA THR A 209 -23.24 10.62 -21.16
C THR A 209 -24.61 10.54 -20.50
N GLU A 210 -24.84 9.56 -19.62
CA GLU A 210 -26.11 9.36 -18.91
C GLU A 210 -26.46 10.54 -17.99
N ARG A 211 -25.46 11.25 -17.45
CA ARG A 211 -25.61 12.46 -16.62
C ARG A 211 -25.67 13.77 -17.42
N ASN A 212 -25.67 13.72 -18.75
CA ASN A 212 -25.65 14.89 -19.66
C ASN A 212 -24.46 15.85 -19.47
N VAL A 213 -23.30 15.32 -19.06
CA VAL A 213 -22.04 16.05 -18.84
C VAL A 213 -20.90 15.54 -19.74
N ALA A 214 -21.21 14.92 -20.88
CA ALA A 214 -20.22 14.37 -21.81
C ALA A 214 -19.23 15.40 -22.38
N SER A 215 -19.56 16.69 -22.34
CA SER A 215 -18.70 17.81 -22.73
C SER A 215 -17.91 18.44 -21.58
N ALA A 216 -18.10 17.97 -20.34
CA ALA A 216 -17.38 18.50 -19.18
C ALA A 216 -15.87 18.23 -19.29
N LYS A 217 -15.06 19.23 -18.94
CA LYS A 217 -13.62 19.05 -18.79
C LYS A 217 -13.35 18.18 -17.55
N ILE A 218 -12.31 17.35 -17.59
CA ILE A 218 -11.96 16.38 -16.55
C ILE A 218 -10.51 16.58 -16.10
N VAL A 219 -10.27 16.49 -14.80
CA VAL A 219 -8.93 16.30 -14.23
C VAL A 219 -8.88 14.94 -13.53
N LEU A 220 -7.90 14.12 -13.91
CA LEU A 220 -7.63 12.85 -13.25
C LEU A 220 -6.64 13.06 -12.10
N ILE A 221 -6.95 12.52 -10.92
CA ILE A 221 -6.09 12.56 -9.74
C ILE A 221 -5.88 11.12 -9.27
N GLY A 222 -4.64 10.63 -9.37
CA GLY A 222 -4.31 9.23 -9.10
C GLY A 222 -3.23 9.09 -8.04
N HIS A 223 -3.48 8.27 -7.02
CA HIS A 223 -2.51 7.95 -5.97
C HIS A 223 -1.81 6.62 -6.26
N SER A 224 -0.48 6.58 -6.11
CA SER A 224 0.31 5.37 -6.29
C SER A 224 0.03 4.74 -7.67
N MET A 225 -0.29 3.45 -7.75
CA MET A 225 -0.74 2.76 -8.96
C MET A 225 -1.90 3.48 -9.69
N GLY A 226 -2.79 4.17 -8.98
CA GLY A 226 -3.91 4.91 -9.58
C GLY A 226 -3.48 6.07 -10.48
N GLY A 227 -2.30 6.65 -10.25
CA GLY A 227 -1.73 7.63 -11.18
C GLY A 227 -1.15 7.00 -12.45
N LEU A 228 -0.79 5.71 -12.44
CA LEU A 228 -0.44 4.97 -13.66
C LEU A 228 -1.69 4.62 -14.47
N VAL A 229 -2.77 4.21 -13.80
CA VAL A 229 -4.09 4.03 -14.43
C VAL A 229 -4.57 5.34 -15.06
N ALA A 230 -4.45 6.46 -14.33
CA ALA A 230 -4.78 7.80 -14.84
C ALA A 230 -3.94 8.19 -16.05
N ARG A 231 -2.62 7.93 -16.00
CA ARG A 231 -1.68 8.26 -17.09
C ARG A 231 -1.92 7.39 -18.32
N GLU A 232 -2.18 6.10 -18.14
CA GLU A 232 -2.56 5.18 -19.21
C GLU A 232 -3.82 5.66 -19.93
N TRP A 233 -4.89 6.00 -19.20
CA TRP A 233 -6.10 6.57 -19.81
C TRP A 233 -5.84 7.92 -20.50
N THR A 234 -4.96 8.76 -19.94
CA THR A 234 -4.62 10.06 -20.53
C THR A 234 -3.85 9.91 -21.86
N GLU A 235 -2.86 9.02 -21.91
CA GLU A 235 -1.86 8.94 -22.98
C GLU A 235 -2.11 7.82 -24.01
N ASN A 236 -3.00 6.86 -23.73
CA ASN A 236 -3.38 5.84 -24.68
C ASN A 236 -4.40 6.39 -25.70
N PRO A 237 -4.06 6.50 -27.00
CA PRO A 237 -4.94 7.09 -28.01
C PRO A 237 -6.19 6.25 -28.32
N ASP A 238 -6.20 4.96 -27.96
CA ASP A 238 -7.33 4.06 -28.17
C ASP A 238 -8.41 4.21 -27.08
N LEU A 239 -8.14 4.98 -26.01
CA LEU A 239 -9.06 5.23 -24.90
C LEU A 239 -9.79 6.58 -25.03
N PRO A 240 -11.05 6.70 -24.57
CA PRO A 240 -11.82 7.93 -24.65
C PRO A 240 -11.28 8.99 -23.67
N GLY A 241 -10.31 9.79 -24.11
CA GLY A 241 -9.60 10.77 -23.26
C GLY A 241 -9.77 12.25 -23.63
N LYS A 242 -10.57 12.61 -24.65
CA LYS A 242 -10.61 13.99 -25.20
C LYS A 242 -11.06 15.09 -24.22
N SER A 243 -11.83 14.73 -23.19
CA SER A 243 -12.28 15.65 -22.13
C SER A 243 -11.26 15.84 -21.00
N ILE A 244 -10.22 14.99 -20.94
CA ILE A 244 -9.13 15.14 -19.96
C ILE A 244 -8.33 16.39 -20.33
N ILE A 245 -8.22 17.32 -19.38
CA ILE A 245 -7.42 18.55 -19.47
C ILE A 245 -6.27 18.59 -18.45
N GLY A 246 -6.29 17.69 -17.45
CA GLY A 246 -5.29 17.64 -16.41
C GLY A 246 -5.09 16.24 -15.85
N LEU A 247 -3.84 15.94 -15.48
CA LEU A 247 -3.42 14.73 -14.79
C LEU A 247 -2.52 15.11 -13.60
N ILE A 248 -2.96 14.78 -12.39
CA ILE A 248 -2.20 14.95 -11.16
C ILE A 248 -1.91 13.58 -10.57
N THR A 249 -0.62 13.25 -10.39
CA THR A 249 -0.21 11.96 -9.81
C THR A 249 0.43 12.18 -8.44
N LEU A 250 0.11 11.31 -7.47
CA LEU A 250 0.58 11.39 -6.09
C LEU A 250 1.42 10.15 -5.77
N GLY A 251 2.74 10.28 -5.73
CA GLY A 251 3.66 9.17 -5.43
C GLY A 251 3.58 8.00 -6.40
N SER A 252 3.23 8.26 -7.66
CA SER A 252 2.97 7.19 -8.64
C SER A 252 4.27 6.65 -9.25
N PRO A 253 4.52 5.32 -9.22
CA PRO A 253 5.78 4.74 -9.67
C PRO A 253 5.88 4.65 -11.20
N HIS A 254 6.10 5.78 -11.87
CA HIS A 254 6.25 5.89 -13.33
C HIS A 254 7.47 5.14 -13.90
N ALA A 255 8.48 4.85 -13.08
CA ALA A 255 9.58 3.92 -13.40
C ALA A 255 9.56 2.64 -12.53
N GLY A 256 8.41 2.32 -11.94
CA GLY A 256 8.22 1.15 -11.07
C GLY A 256 8.68 1.36 -9.63
N SER A 257 8.39 0.38 -8.77
CA SER A 257 8.85 0.34 -7.38
C SER A 257 9.66 -0.93 -7.16
N ASN A 258 10.83 -0.82 -6.51
CA ASN A 258 11.63 -2.00 -6.22
C ASN A 258 10.90 -2.99 -5.27
N TRP A 259 9.90 -2.53 -4.49
CA TRP A 259 9.06 -3.42 -3.69
C TRP A 259 8.23 -4.40 -4.51
N ALA A 260 7.81 -4.03 -5.74
CA ALA A 260 7.07 -4.92 -6.63
C ALA A 260 7.91 -6.11 -7.14
N THR A 261 9.24 -6.06 -6.98
CA THR A 261 10.17 -7.14 -7.35
C THR A 261 10.32 -8.21 -6.28
N MET A 262 9.83 -7.96 -5.06
CA MET A 262 9.81 -8.94 -3.99
C MET A 262 8.74 -10.00 -4.30
N PRO A 263 9.02 -11.30 -4.11
CA PRO A 263 7.99 -12.33 -4.19
C PRO A 263 6.82 -12.02 -3.25
N PRO A 264 5.61 -12.55 -3.52
CA PRO A 264 4.54 -12.51 -2.55
C PRO A 264 5.00 -13.30 -1.32
N MET A 265 5.41 -12.57 -0.28
CA MET A 265 6.01 -13.14 0.92
C MET A 265 5.04 -14.09 1.66
N SER A 266 3.73 -13.98 1.39
CA SER A 266 2.72 -14.97 1.80
C SER A 266 3.15 -16.40 1.52
N ASP A 267 3.78 -16.63 0.36
CA ASP A 267 4.01 -17.96 -0.19
C ASP A 267 5.31 -18.56 0.39
N LEU A 268 6.19 -17.72 0.94
CA LEU A 268 7.31 -18.15 1.78
C LEU A 268 6.88 -18.52 3.22
N PHE A 269 5.64 -18.22 3.64
CA PHE A 269 5.21 -18.30 5.04
C PHE A 269 4.10 -19.33 5.34
N THR A 270 3.60 -20.07 4.34
CA THR A 270 2.51 -21.06 4.55
C THR A 270 2.97 -22.39 5.16
N GLY A 271 4.27 -22.68 5.19
CA GLY A 271 4.80 -23.93 5.76
C GLY A 271 4.43 -25.20 4.96
N HIS A 272 3.90 -25.06 3.75
CA HIS A 272 3.76 -26.17 2.81
C HIS A 272 5.13 -26.75 2.45
N GLU A 273 5.18 -28.04 2.12
CA GLU A 273 6.36 -28.59 1.43
C GLU A 273 6.58 -27.82 0.14
N PHE A 274 7.76 -27.21 0.02
CA PHE A 274 8.15 -26.34 -1.09
C PHE A 274 8.09 -27.13 -2.39
N ASN A 275 7.01 -26.93 -3.15
CA ASN A 275 6.62 -27.82 -4.22
C ASN A 275 7.07 -27.28 -5.60
N SER A 276 6.87 -28.08 -6.64
CA SER A 276 7.24 -27.70 -8.02
C SER A 276 6.46 -26.49 -8.54
N GLN A 277 5.30 -26.18 -7.95
CA GLN A 277 4.44 -25.05 -8.29
C GLN A 277 4.95 -23.76 -7.64
N ASP A 278 5.32 -23.75 -6.36
CA ASP A 278 5.97 -22.60 -5.70
C ASP A 278 7.33 -22.28 -6.35
N LEU A 279 8.11 -23.34 -6.64
CA LEU A 279 9.30 -23.25 -7.49
C LEU A 279 8.95 -22.67 -8.87
N SER A 280 7.85 -23.09 -9.49
CA SER A 280 7.44 -22.54 -10.79
C SER A 280 7.02 -21.07 -10.69
N GLU A 281 6.40 -20.59 -9.62
CA GLU A 281 6.01 -19.17 -9.51
C GLU A 281 7.25 -18.27 -9.36
N ILE A 282 8.25 -18.72 -8.61
CA ILE A 282 9.56 -18.06 -8.46
C ILE A 282 10.39 -18.14 -9.77
N LEU A 283 10.41 -19.31 -10.43
CA LEU A 283 11.18 -19.56 -11.66
C LEU A 283 10.53 -18.98 -12.93
N LEU A 284 9.20 -18.96 -13.01
CA LEU A 284 8.38 -18.38 -14.10
C LEU A 284 7.98 -16.92 -13.84
N HIS A 285 8.40 -16.35 -12.70
CA HIS A 285 8.32 -14.93 -12.39
C HIS A 285 6.89 -14.40 -12.23
N GLN A 286 6.03 -15.18 -11.56
CA GLN A 286 4.63 -14.86 -11.38
C GLN A 286 4.40 -14.24 -10.00
N SER A 287 4.42 -12.91 -9.91
CA SER A 287 3.75 -12.23 -8.78
C SER A 287 2.27 -12.60 -8.80
N SER A 288 1.68 -12.88 -7.63
CA SER A 288 0.34 -13.48 -7.50
C SER A 288 -0.81 -12.62 -8.03
N SER A 289 -0.58 -11.34 -8.34
CA SER A 289 -1.51 -10.55 -9.15
C SER A 289 -0.80 -9.72 -10.24
N GLN A 290 -1.54 -9.47 -11.33
CA GLN A 290 -0.97 -8.92 -12.57
C GLN A 290 -0.71 -7.41 -12.45
N GLY A 291 -1.52 -6.67 -11.70
CA GLY A 291 -1.28 -5.26 -11.40
C GLY A 291 0.05 -5.04 -10.65
N LEU A 292 0.46 -5.97 -9.78
CA LEU A 292 1.76 -5.92 -9.12
C LEU A 292 2.94 -6.18 -10.09
N LYS A 293 2.76 -7.02 -11.12
CA LYS A 293 3.78 -7.25 -12.16
C LYS A 293 4.00 -5.99 -13.01
N ASP A 294 2.94 -5.24 -13.30
CA ASP A 294 3.04 -4.00 -14.06
C ASP A 294 3.82 -2.91 -13.28
N LEU A 295 3.84 -2.97 -11.94
CA LEU A 295 4.62 -2.08 -11.06
C LEU A 295 6.12 -2.41 -10.95
N VAL A 296 6.57 -3.55 -11.49
CA VAL A 296 7.99 -3.95 -11.52
C VAL A 296 8.78 -2.98 -12.43
N PRO A 297 9.92 -2.43 -11.99
CA PRO A 297 10.79 -1.64 -12.87
C PRO A 297 11.15 -2.41 -14.14
N GLU A 298 11.14 -1.74 -15.29
CA GLU A 298 11.29 -2.36 -16.62
C GLU A 298 10.19 -3.38 -17.00
N SER A 299 9.01 -3.35 -16.38
CA SER A 299 7.83 -4.08 -16.89
C SER A 299 7.48 -3.62 -18.31
N GLU A 300 6.90 -4.51 -19.13
CA GLU A 300 6.47 -4.16 -20.48
C GLU A 300 5.38 -3.08 -20.48
N PHE A 301 4.52 -3.05 -19.47
CA PHE A 301 3.56 -1.97 -19.26
C PHE A 301 4.26 -0.60 -19.08
N LEU A 302 5.24 -0.50 -18.17
CA LEU A 302 5.94 0.76 -17.93
C LEU A 302 6.78 1.21 -19.12
N LYS A 303 7.41 0.29 -19.86
CA LYS A 303 8.11 0.61 -21.11
C LYS A 303 7.15 1.17 -22.16
N GLN A 304 6.00 0.53 -22.35
CA GLN A 304 4.98 0.99 -23.30
C GLN A 304 4.43 2.37 -22.89
N LEU A 305 4.12 2.56 -21.61
CA LEU A 305 3.66 3.84 -21.06
C LEU A 305 4.73 4.94 -21.17
N ALA A 306 6.01 4.63 -20.95
CA ALA A 306 7.12 5.58 -21.11
C ALA A 306 7.43 5.91 -22.59
N ALA A 307 7.11 5.01 -23.52
CA ALA A 307 7.30 5.21 -24.95
C ALA A 307 6.22 6.09 -25.60
N ARG A 308 5.04 6.26 -24.97
CA ARG A 308 4.00 7.16 -25.48
C ARG A 308 4.37 8.63 -25.18
N PRO A 309 4.19 9.55 -26.14
CA PRO A 309 4.37 10.98 -25.88
C PRO A 309 3.26 11.51 -24.97
N ARG A 310 3.62 12.42 -24.06
CA ARG A 310 2.63 13.20 -23.31
C ARG A 310 1.76 14.02 -24.26
N ARG A 311 0.48 14.16 -23.92
CA ARG A 311 -0.47 14.98 -24.67
C ARG A 311 -0.18 16.47 -24.45
N PRO A 312 0.01 17.29 -25.51
CA PRO A 312 0.30 18.71 -25.36
C PRO A 312 -0.91 19.54 -24.91
N ASP A 313 -2.11 18.97 -25.01
CA ASP A 313 -3.38 19.56 -24.60
C ASP A 313 -3.81 19.22 -23.15
N VAL A 314 -2.94 18.54 -22.39
CA VAL A 314 -3.17 18.14 -21.00
C VAL A 314 -2.10 18.73 -20.09
N ALA A 315 -2.51 19.32 -18.98
CA ALA A 315 -1.59 19.73 -17.91
C ALA A 315 -1.17 18.51 -17.07
N TYR A 316 0.12 18.37 -16.79
CA TYR A 316 0.66 17.27 -15.98
C TYR A 316 1.30 17.83 -14.71
N THR A 317 0.97 17.25 -13.55
CA THR A 317 1.66 17.49 -12.27
C THR A 317 2.04 16.15 -11.64
N ALA A 318 3.28 16.02 -11.18
CA ALA A 318 3.70 14.92 -10.31
C ALA A 318 3.98 15.46 -8.91
N ILE A 319 3.16 15.08 -7.91
CA ILE A 319 3.40 15.38 -6.51
C ILE A 319 4.10 14.18 -5.88
N ILE A 320 5.29 14.43 -5.32
CA ILE A 320 6.26 13.41 -4.94
C ILE A 320 6.56 13.54 -3.45
N GLY A 321 6.34 12.46 -2.72
CA GLY A 321 6.74 12.34 -1.32
C GLY A 321 8.23 12.06 -1.21
N ASN A 322 8.86 12.57 -0.15
CA ASN A 322 10.26 12.29 0.16
C ASN A 322 10.52 11.97 1.64
N GLN A 323 9.48 11.62 2.41
CA GLN A 323 9.64 11.17 3.78
C GLN A 323 9.45 9.64 3.87
N SER A 324 10.41 8.96 4.47
CA SER A 324 10.29 7.56 4.85
C SER A 324 9.41 7.42 6.10
N PRO A 325 8.56 6.37 6.20
CA PRO A 325 7.85 6.04 7.44
C PRO A 325 8.75 5.37 8.49
N LEU A 326 10.02 5.09 8.17
CA LEU A 326 11.01 4.46 9.05
C LEU A 326 12.11 5.44 9.45
N GLU A 327 12.72 5.19 10.61
CA GLU A 327 13.94 5.90 11.01
C GLU A 327 15.19 5.33 10.30
N GLU A 328 16.25 6.12 10.19
CA GLU A 328 17.47 5.71 9.49
C GLU A 328 18.12 4.48 10.13
N ALA A 329 17.99 4.32 11.45
CA ALA A 329 18.42 3.13 12.18
C ALA A 329 17.71 1.86 11.67
N ASP A 330 16.38 1.89 11.52
CA ASP A 330 15.59 0.76 11.01
C ASP A 330 15.97 0.41 9.56
N VAL A 331 16.28 1.42 8.75
CA VAL A 331 16.71 1.23 7.35
C VAL A 331 18.12 0.59 7.26
N VAL A 332 19.03 0.96 8.16
CA VAL A 332 20.35 0.30 8.28
C VAL A 332 20.18 -1.16 8.70
N VAL A 333 19.31 -1.40 9.68
CA VAL A 333 18.94 -2.73 10.20
C VAL A 333 18.31 -3.58 9.08
N LEU A 334 17.38 -3.05 8.28
CA LEU A 334 16.79 -3.72 7.12
C LEU A 334 17.84 -4.07 6.04
N ARG A 335 18.76 -3.14 5.74
CA ARG A 335 19.84 -3.37 4.77
C ARG A 335 20.81 -4.45 5.24
N GLY A 336 21.05 -4.55 6.56
CA GLY A 336 21.93 -5.55 7.17
C GLY A 336 21.44 -6.99 6.97
N THR A 337 20.15 -7.24 7.11
CA THR A 337 19.61 -8.61 7.04
C THR A 337 19.35 -9.05 5.61
N LEU A 338 18.94 -8.16 4.71
CA LEU A 338 18.92 -8.45 3.27
C LEU A 338 20.30 -8.95 2.79
N ARG A 339 21.38 -8.33 3.28
CA ARG A 339 22.76 -8.80 3.05
C ARG A 339 23.10 -10.10 3.78
N THR A 340 22.50 -10.34 4.94
CA THR A 340 22.71 -11.58 5.73
C THR A 340 22.01 -12.79 5.11
N PHE A 341 20.87 -12.60 4.43
CA PHE A 341 20.18 -13.66 3.68
C PHE A 341 20.76 -13.91 2.27
N ASP A 342 21.62 -13.02 1.77
CA ASP A 342 22.39 -13.18 0.52
C ASP A 342 23.64 -14.08 0.72
N ARG A 343 23.43 -15.25 1.32
CA ARG A 343 24.45 -16.29 1.55
C ARG A 343 24.30 -17.44 0.56
N GLU A 344 25.38 -18.21 0.38
CA GLU A 344 25.35 -19.41 -0.46
C GLU A 344 24.42 -20.47 0.16
N GLY A 345 23.61 -21.11 -0.69
CA GLY A 345 22.53 -22.03 -0.28
C GLY A 345 21.17 -21.39 0.03
N SER A 346 21.07 -20.04 0.08
CA SER A 346 19.80 -19.34 0.37
C SER A 346 18.87 -19.25 -0.84
N LEU A 347 17.56 -19.41 -0.62
CA LEU A 347 16.51 -19.14 -1.61
C LEU A 347 16.60 -17.70 -2.17
N MET A 348 17.07 -16.75 -1.35
CA MET A 348 17.28 -15.36 -1.78
C MET A 348 18.28 -15.24 -2.94
N ARG A 349 19.19 -16.21 -3.15
CA ARG A 349 20.13 -16.18 -4.28
C ARG A 349 19.43 -16.32 -5.64
N LEU A 350 18.26 -16.95 -5.70
CA LEU A 350 17.42 -17.04 -6.92
C LEU A 350 16.79 -15.69 -7.28
N ILE A 351 16.39 -14.89 -6.29
CA ILE A 351 15.83 -13.55 -6.50
C ILE A 351 16.87 -12.43 -6.38
N ARG A 352 18.14 -12.74 -6.10
CA ARG A 352 19.22 -11.76 -5.91
C ARG A 352 19.31 -10.68 -7.00
N PRO A 353 19.11 -10.96 -8.31
CA PRO A 353 19.06 -9.91 -9.32
C PRO A 353 17.91 -8.91 -9.12
N ARG A 354 16.76 -9.37 -8.61
CA ARG A 354 15.55 -8.56 -8.34
C ARG A 354 15.70 -7.66 -7.13
N ILE A 355 16.22 -8.19 -6.02
CA ILE A 355 16.41 -7.45 -4.78
C ILE A 355 17.71 -6.63 -4.75
N ARG A 356 18.61 -6.80 -5.73
CA ARG A 356 19.87 -6.03 -5.84
C ARG A 356 19.67 -4.51 -5.72
N PRO A 357 18.68 -3.87 -6.39
CA PRO A 357 18.44 -2.43 -6.23
C PRO A 357 18.11 -2.03 -4.80
N LEU A 358 17.25 -2.80 -4.09
CA LEU A 358 16.96 -2.61 -2.66
C LEU A 358 18.26 -2.71 -1.82
N MET A 359 19.10 -3.71 -2.11
CA MET A 359 20.37 -3.93 -1.39
C MET A 359 21.44 -2.86 -1.64
N SER A 360 21.42 -2.20 -2.80
CA SER A 360 22.40 -1.17 -3.20
C SER A 360 21.96 0.26 -2.89
N SER A 361 20.69 0.59 -3.11
CA SER A 361 20.13 1.93 -3.01
C SER A 361 18.67 1.87 -2.60
N PHE A 362 18.44 1.83 -1.28
CA PHE A 362 17.10 1.83 -0.68
C PHE A 362 16.48 3.23 -0.70
N ASP A 363 16.43 3.85 -1.89
CA ASP A 363 15.99 5.23 -2.06
C ASP A 363 14.52 5.38 -1.63
N GLU A 364 13.68 4.37 -1.88
CA GLU A 364 12.29 4.28 -1.39
C GLU A 364 12.15 4.55 0.11
N LEU A 365 13.04 4.00 0.95
CA LEU A 365 13.02 4.14 2.41
C LEU A 365 13.96 5.23 2.95
N SER A 366 14.60 6.00 2.07
CA SER A 366 15.57 7.02 2.48
C SER A 366 14.92 8.40 2.49
N ASN A 367 14.96 9.09 3.63
CA ASN A 367 14.50 10.47 3.74
C ASN A 367 15.19 11.37 2.70
N GLY A 368 14.42 12.24 2.06
CA GLY A 368 14.84 13.06 0.91
C GLY A 368 14.87 12.32 -0.43
N LYS A 369 14.67 11.00 -0.47
CA LYS A 369 14.80 10.18 -1.70
C LYS A 369 13.64 9.24 -2.00
N GLY A 370 12.70 9.05 -1.09
CA GLY A 370 11.50 8.25 -1.32
C GLY A 370 10.44 8.48 -0.24
N ASP A 371 9.22 8.01 -0.51
CA ASP A 371 8.05 8.18 0.34
C ASP A 371 7.73 6.95 1.23
N GLY A 372 8.64 5.98 1.26
CA GLY A 372 8.47 4.65 1.84
C GLY A 372 8.21 3.55 0.81
N MET A 373 7.57 3.88 -0.32
CA MET A 373 7.13 2.91 -1.34
C MET A 373 7.70 3.18 -2.73
N VAL A 374 7.96 4.43 -3.06
CA VAL A 374 8.44 4.87 -4.37
C VAL A 374 9.60 5.84 -4.17
N ALA A 375 10.72 5.58 -4.84
CA ALA A 375 11.84 6.52 -4.88
C ALA A 375 11.43 7.76 -5.68
N CYS A 376 11.82 8.96 -5.24
CA CYS A 376 11.40 10.22 -5.86
C CYS A 376 11.75 10.28 -7.36
N LYS A 377 12.92 9.72 -7.74
CA LYS A 377 13.36 9.60 -9.15
C LYS A 377 12.43 8.72 -10.01
N ASN A 378 11.72 7.77 -9.41
CA ASN A 378 10.75 6.89 -10.07
C ASN A 378 9.33 7.48 -10.01
N ALA A 379 9.09 8.49 -9.16
CA ALA A 379 7.79 9.15 -8.98
C ALA A 379 7.56 10.31 -9.97
N SER A 380 8.59 10.74 -10.70
CA SER A 380 8.49 11.77 -11.73
C SER A 380 7.93 11.21 -13.04
N ILE A 381 7.00 11.93 -13.67
CA ILE A 381 6.54 11.63 -15.04
C ILE A 381 7.66 12.03 -16.03
N PRO A 382 8.08 11.16 -16.96
CA PRO A 382 9.12 11.47 -17.94
C PRO A 382 8.85 12.77 -18.72
N GLY A 383 9.78 13.73 -18.61
CA GLY A 383 9.69 15.05 -19.25
C GLY A 383 8.70 16.02 -18.61
N CYS A 384 8.03 15.68 -17.51
CA CYS A 384 7.13 16.61 -16.81
C CYS A 384 7.93 17.63 -15.99
N GLU A 385 7.74 18.92 -16.28
CA GLU A 385 8.44 20.01 -15.62
C GLU A 385 7.84 20.33 -14.23
N ASP A 386 6.52 20.20 -14.08
CA ASP A 386 5.81 20.44 -12.82
C ASP A 386 5.86 19.20 -11.92
N CYS A 387 7.03 19.01 -11.28
CA CYS A 387 7.25 18.01 -10.24
C CYS A 387 7.38 18.72 -8.87
N VAL A 388 6.47 18.45 -7.94
CA VAL A 388 6.40 19.10 -6.62
C VAL A 388 6.80 18.12 -5.51
N MET A 389 7.92 18.40 -4.84
CA MET A 389 8.44 17.61 -3.72
C MET A 389 7.80 18.04 -2.40
N ILE A 390 7.23 17.11 -1.63
CA ILE A 390 6.56 17.40 -0.35
C ILE A 390 7.04 16.40 0.73
N PRO A 391 7.33 16.83 1.98
CA PRO A 391 7.84 15.97 3.06
C PRO A 391 6.77 15.08 3.70
N VAL A 392 6.09 14.26 2.89
CA VAL A 392 5.07 13.28 3.29
C VAL A 392 5.50 11.86 2.94
N THR A 393 5.00 10.90 3.72
CA THR A 393 5.06 9.47 3.39
C THR A 393 3.99 9.09 2.35
N HIS A 394 4.11 7.91 1.75
CA HIS A 394 3.24 7.42 0.67
C HIS A 394 1.75 7.39 1.05
N LEU A 395 1.43 7.07 2.31
CA LEU A 395 0.05 7.03 2.82
C LEU A 395 -0.47 8.42 3.23
N GLU A 396 0.43 9.29 3.70
CA GLU A 396 0.11 10.69 4.04
C GLU A 396 -0.24 11.54 2.82
N MET A 397 -0.05 11.06 1.59
CA MET A 397 -0.47 11.82 0.40
C MET A 397 -1.99 12.00 0.28
N VAL A 398 -2.74 11.03 0.77
CA VAL A 398 -4.21 10.94 0.60
C VAL A 398 -4.97 10.81 1.91
N ARG A 399 -4.29 10.74 3.04
CA ARG A 399 -4.91 10.57 4.37
C ARG A 399 -4.32 11.53 5.38
N ARG A 400 -5.19 12.11 6.20
CA ARG A 400 -4.75 12.77 7.42
C ARG A 400 -4.14 11.77 8.39
N THR A 401 -3.14 12.23 9.12
CA THR A 401 -2.46 11.51 10.20
C THR A 401 -2.36 12.46 11.40
N PRO A 402 -1.90 12.02 12.59
CA PRO A 402 -1.64 12.94 13.70
C PRO A 402 -0.65 14.07 13.38
N ARG A 403 0.14 13.93 12.30
CA ARG A 403 1.04 14.97 11.76
C ARG A 403 0.31 16.03 10.91
N PHE A 404 -0.88 15.70 10.39
CA PHE A 404 -1.71 16.57 9.54
C PHE A 404 -3.17 16.60 10.06
N PRO A 405 -3.39 17.11 11.29
CA PRO A 405 -4.69 17.09 11.95
C PRO A 405 -5.75 17.91 11.18
N ALA A 406 -7.03 17.63 11.45
CA ALA A 406 -8.15 18.12 10.64
C ALA A 406 -8.32 19.64 10.61
N ASP A 407 -7.82 20.34 11.63
CA ASP A 407 -7.79 21.80 11.77
C ASP A 407 -6.69 22.49 10.95
N GLN A 408 -5.74 21.72 10.40
CA GLN A 408 -4.64 22.23 9.58
C GLN A 408 -4.85 21.91 8.09
N PRO A 409 -4.39 22.79 7.18
CA PRO A 409 -4.39 22.48 5.75
C PRO A 409 -3.47 21.31 5.47
N HIS A 410 -3.86 20.47 4.52
CA HIS A 410 -3.09 19.30 4.13
C HIS A 410 -2.16 19.66 2.96
N PRO A 411 -0.82 19.56 3.09
CA PRO A 411 0.10 20.20 2.15
C PRO A 411 0.00 19.66 0.72
N VAL A 412 -0.35 18.38 0.57
CA VAL A 412 -0.61 17.79 -0.76
C VAL A 412 -1.91 18.35 -1.37
N TRP A 413 -2.93 18.62 -0.56
CA TRP A 413 -4.22 19.11 -1.06
C TRP A 413 -4.14 20.58 -1.47
N GLU A 414 -3.36 21.40 -0.76
CA GLU A 414 -3.07 22.79 -1.15
C GLU A 414 -2.44 22.85 -2.54
N VAL A 415 -1.42 22.03 -2.80
CA VAL A 415 -0.77 21.95 -4.12
C VAL A 415 -1.73 21.44 -5.19
N ILE A 416 -2.59 20.45 -4.89
CA ILE A 416 -3.63 20.01 -5.84
C ILE A 416 -4.56 21.18 -6.18
N VAL A 417 -5.10 21.90 -5.18
CA VAL A 417 -6.01 23.03 -5.40
C VAL A 417 -5.34 24.14 -6.21
N GLU A 418 -4.08 24.50 -5.91
CA GLU A 418 -3.29 25.49 -6.65
C GLU A 418 -3.15 25.10 -8.14
N ARG A 419 -3.00 23.79 -8.45
CA ARG A 419 -2.97 23.30 -9.83
C ARG A 419 -4.35 23.26 -10.48
N LEU A 420 -5.39 22.87 -9.75
CA LEU A 420 -6.76 22.86 -10.25
C LEU A 420 -7.24 24.27 -10.63
N GLU A 421 -6.83 25.31 -9.89
CA GLU A 421 -7.11 26.70 -10.25
C GLU A 421 -6.41 27.10 -11.55
N LYS A 422 -5.11 26.78 -11.69
CA LYS A 422 -4.33 27.02 -12.93
C LYS A 422 -4.88 26.29 -14.16
N ILE A 423 -5.44 25.08 -13.97
CA ILE A 423 -6.02 24.24 -15.03
C ILE A 423 -7.45 24.66 -15.40
N SER A 424 -8.14 25.40 -14.52
CA SER A 424 -9.53 25.86 -14.76
C SER A 424 -9.61 27.18 -15.55
N LEU A 425 -8.50 27.90 -15.68
CA LEU A 425 -8.33 29.12 -16.48
C LEU A 425 -8.10 28.79 -17.97
#